data_AF-A0A9D6FDF1-F1
#
_entry.id   AF-A0A9D6FDF1-F1
#
_cell.length_a   1.000
_cell.length_b   1.000
_cell.length_c   1.000
_cell.angle_alpha   90.00
_cell.angle_beta   90.00
_cell.angle_gamma   90.00
#
_symmetry.space_group_name_H-M   'P 1'
#
loop_
_entity.id
_entity.type
_entity.pdbx_description
1 polymer ?
#
loop_
_entity_poly.entity_id
_entity_poly.type
_entity_poly.pdbx_seq_one_letter_code
_entity_poly.pdbx_strand_id
1 'polypeptide(L)' 'MVSEISASPVGCAGFLDRHGTIIEDVQYANSLDQLTIYPETIGAPHEVKQAGLRLIVVSNQSGVAPGAGRPVIPR' A
#
# COMPACT_ATOMS: atom_id res chain seq x y z
N MET A 1 0.42 23.19 -8.80
CA MET A 1 1.61 22.56 -9.40
C MET A 1 1.46 21.05 -9.23
N VAL A 2 0.86 20.39 -10.22
CA VAL A 2 0.77 18.92 -10.24
C VAL A 2 2.07 18.42 -10.88
N SER A 3 2.89 17.70 -10.12
CA SER A 3 4.17 17.19 -10.63
C SER A 3 3.91 16.09 -11.64
N GLU A 4 4.51 16.21 -12.82
CA GLU A 4 4.44 15.28 -13.93
C GLU A 4 4.83 13.85 -13.52
N ILE A 5 4.06 12.86 -13.99
CA ILE A 5 4.46 11.46 -13.99
C ILE A 5 5.35 11.27 -15.23
N SER A 6 6.67 11.41 -15.04
CA SER A 6 7.67 11.11 -16.08
C SER A 6 7.72 9.59 -16.30
N ALA A 7 7.16 9.12 -17.42
CA ALA A 7 7.29 7.75 -17.86
C ALA A 7 8.73 7.53 -18.38
N SER A 8 9.64 7.17 -17.49
CA SER A 8 10.94 6.55 -17.84
C SER A 8 10.77 5.35 -18.80
N PRO A 9 11.79 5.01 -19.62
CA PRO A 9 11.76 3.79 -20.45
C PRO A 9 11.46 2.57 -19.57
N VAL A 10 10.94 1.47 -20.12
CA VAL A 10 10.51 0.26 -19.35
C VAL A 10 11.66 -0.33 -18.52
N GLY A 11 11.90 0.31 -17.39
CA GLY A 11 12.88 -0.04 -16.37
C GLY A 11 12.27 -1.06 -15.43
N CYS A 12 13.14 -1.77 -14.72
CA CYS A 12 12.74 -2.77 -13.76
C CYS A 12 11.83 -2.14 -12.68
N ALA A 13 10.78 -2.86 -12.32
CA ALA A 13 9.79 -2.45 -11.34
C ALA A 13 9.61 -3.54 -10.29
N GLY A 14 9.58 -3.13 -9.02
CA GLY A 14 9.21 -3.98 -7.90
C GLY A 14 7.72 -3.84 -7.59
N PHE A 15 7.06 -4.96 -7.32
CA PHE A 15 5.66 -5.00 -6.92
C PHE A 15 5.56 -5.45 -5.46
N LEU A 16 4.79 -4.72 -4.64
CA LEU A 16 4.58 -5.05 -3.24
C LEU A 16 3.08 -5.12 -2.94
N ASP A 17 2.69 -6.03 -2.03
CA ASP A 17 1.38 -5.93 -1.38
C ASP A 17 1.42 -4.90 -0.25
N ARG A 18 0.25 -4.53 0.27
CA ARG A 18 0.06 -3.63 1.40
C ARG A 18 0.02 -4.40 2.72
N HIS A 19 -0.94 -5.31 2.89
CA HIS A 19 -1.18 -6.02 4.15
C HIS A 19 -0.17 -7.15 4.36
N GLY A 20 0.38 -7.28 5.56
CA GLY A 20 1.42 -8.26 5.86
C GLY A 20 2.74 -8.02 5.12
N THR A 21 2.87 -6.89 4.40
CA THR A 21 4.09 -6.50 3.68
C THR A 21 4.55 -5.11 4.11
N ILE A 22 3.73 -4.07 3.91
CA ILE A 22 4.05 -2.67 4.27
C ILE A 22 3.41 -2.30 5.62
N ILE A 23 2.18 -2.76 5.82
CA ILE A 23 1.43 -2.59 7.08
C ILE A 23 1.08 -3.94 7.68
N GLU A 24 0.87 -3.96 8.99
CA GLU A 24 0.30 -5.12 9.67
C GLU A 24 -1.03 -5.55 9.04
N ASP A 25 -1.26 -6.85 8.95
CA ASP A 25 -2.50 -7.40 8.42
C ASP A 25 -3.63 -7.27 9.45
N VAL A 26 -4.35 -6.16 9.38
CA VAL A 26 -5.53 -5.89 10.20
C VAL A 26 -6.77 -6.13 9.34
N GLN A 27 -7.57 -7.12 9.75
CA GLN A 27 -8.83 -7.40 9.08
C GLN A 27 -9.76 -6.17 9.13
N TYR A 28 -10.19 -5.70 7.95
CA TYR A 28 -11.16 -4.61 7.81
C TYR A 28 -10.75 -3.28 8.45
N ALA A 29 -9.46 -2.93 8.37
CA ALA A 29 -8.98 -1.62 8.82
C ALA A 29 -9.81 -0.50 8.17
N ASN A 30 -10.52 0.27 8.99
CA ASN A 30 -11.47 1.30 8.56
C ASN A 30 -11.16 2.70 9.09
N SER A 31 -10.10 2.82 9.89
CA SER A 31 -9.52 4.09 10.34
C SER A 31 -7.98 4.06 10.23
N LEU A 32 -7.36 5.23 10.16
CA LEU A 32 -5.89 5.35 10.07
C LEU A 32 -5.19 4.86 11.34
N ASP A 33 -5.82 5.01 12.51
CA ASP A 33 -5.25 4.62 13.80
C ASP A 33 -5.09 3.10 13.94
N GLN A 34 -5.71 2.32 13.06
CA GLN A 34 -5.58 0.86 12.99
C GLN A 34 -4.42 0.43 12.08
N LEU A 35 -3.70 1.36 11.44
CA LEU A 35 -2.63 1.05 10.50
C LEU A 35 -1.27 1.18 11.19
N THR A 36 -0.61 0.04 11.40
CA THR A 36 0.80 0.00 11.81
C THR A 36 1.67 -0.26 10.60
N ILE A 37 2.62 0.63 10.31
CA ILE A 37 3.63 0.42 9.26
C ILE A 37 4.78 -0.39 9.83
N TYR A 38 5.23 -1.40 9.10
CA TYR A 38 6.45 -2.14 9.42
C TYR A 38 7.67 -1.21 9.29
N PRO A 39 8.41 -0.91 10.38
CA PRO A 39 9.50 0.06 10.36
C PRO A 39 10.57 -0.22 9.31
N GLU A 40 10.84 -1.49 9.04
CA GLU A 40 11.79 -1.98 8.03
C GLU A 40 11.40 -1.59 6.60
N THR A 41 10.13 -1.28 6.34
CA THR A 41 9.64 -0.94 4.99
C THR A 41 9.67 0.56 4.68
N ILE A 42 9.90 1.41 5.68
CA ILE A 42 9.85 2.87 5.54
C ILE A 42 10.92 3.37 4.55
N GLY A 43 12.09 2.72 4.52
CA GLY A 43 13.20 3.08 3.62
C GLY A 43 13.02 2.63 2.17
N ALA A 44 12.20 1.61 1.94
CA ALA A 44 12.11 0.94 0.63
C ALA A 44 11.75 1.88 -0.53
N PRO A 45 10.79 2.83 -0.41
CA PRO A 45 10.48 3.75 -1.50
C PRO A 45 11.67 4.64 -1.90
N HIS A 46 12.47 5.06 -0.91
CA HIS A 46 13.64 5.89 -1.15
C HIS A 46 14.75 5.08 -1.85
N GLU A 47 15.03 3.88 -1.37
CA GLU A 47 16.02 2.97 -1.96
C GLU A 47 15.67 2.58 -3.39
N VAL A 48 14.40 2.22 -3.64
CA VAL A 48 13.92 1.86 -4.99
C VAL A 48 14.04 3.05 -5.94
N LYS A 49 13.69 4.26 -5.49
CA LYS A 49 13.87 5.48 -6.29
C LYS A 49 15.34 5.77 -6.59
N GLN A 50 16.23 5.62 -5.60
CA GLN A 50 17.68 5.80 -5.80
C GLN A 50 18.29 4.76 -6.75
N ALA A 51 17.75 3.55 -6.77
CA ALA A 51 18.12 2.50 -7.71
C ALA A 51 17.60 2.74 -9.15
N GLY A 52 16.84 3.82 -9.40
CA GLY A 52 16.25 4.09 -10.71
C GLY A 52 15.10 3.15 -11.08
N LEU A 53 14.53 2.48 -10.08
CA LEU A 53 13.45 1.51 -10.22
C LEU A 53 12.10 2.16 -9.93
N ARG A 54 11.02 1.51 -10.39
CA ARG A 54 9.65 1.87 -9.98
C ARG A 54 9.18 0.95 -8.87
N LEU A 55 8.55 1.53 -7.85
CA LEU A 55 7.82 0.77 -6.82
C LEU A 55 6.32 0.87 -7.10
N ILE A 56 5.65 -0.27 -7.23
CA ILE A 56 4.22 -0.35 -7.48
C ILE A 56 3.59 -1.16 -6.36
N VAL A 57 2.65 -0.57 -5.63
CA VAL A 57 1.85 -1.29 -4.63
C VAL A 57 0.61 -1.87 -5.31
N VAL A 58 0.42 -3.18 -5.20
CA VAL A 58 -0.74 -3.91 -5.71
C VAL A 58 -1.39 -4.62 -4.54
N SER A 59 -2.59 -4.20 -4.15
CA SER A 59 -3.27 -4.77 -3.00
C SER A 59 -4.74 -5.06 -3.30
N ASN A 60 -5.19 -6.24 -2.89
CA ASN A 60 -6.59 -6.61 -2.96
C ASN A 60 -7.33 -6.08 -1.73
N GLN A 61 -8.31 -5.19 -1.93
CA GLN A 61 -9.13 -4.61 -0.87
C GLN A 61 -10.54 -5.21 -0.90
N SER A 62 -10.65 -6.52 -0.67
CA SER A 62 -11.91 -7.27 -0.77
C SER A 62 -13.02 -6.74 0.15
N GLY A 63 -12.66 -6.15 1.30
CA GLY A 63 -13.58 -5.50 2.23
C GLY A 63 -14.26 -4.22 1.70
N VAL A 64 -13.86 -3.70 0.54
CA VAL A 64 -14.52 -2.56 -0.12
C VAL A 64 -15.78 -3.00 -0.88
N ALA A 65 -15.89 -4.29 -1.24
CA ALA A 65 -17.02 -4.78 -2.01
C ALA A 65 -18.34 -4.62 -1.22
N PRO A 66 -19.44 -4.17 -1.87
CA PRO A 66 -20.75 -4.12 -1.24
C PRO A 66 -21.14 -5.50 -0.70
N GLY A 67 -21.48 -5.57 0.60
CA GLY A 67 -21.83 -6.82 1.27
C GLY A 67 -20.64 -7.61 1.85
N ALA A 68 -19.39 -7.19 1.63
CA ALA A 68 -18.21 -7.73 2.30
C ALA A 68 -18.12 -7.17 3.74
N GLY A 69 -18.99 -7.68 4.62
CA GLY A 69 -18.87 -7.54 6.07
C GLY A 69 -18.58 -6.12 6.60
N ARG A 70 -19.55 -5.20 6.52
CA ARG A 70 -19.53 -4.06 7.47
C ARG A 70 -19.58 -4.66 8.87
N PRO A 71 -18.66 -4.29 9.79
CA PRO A 71 -18.85 -4.62 11.19
C PRO A 71 -20.20 -4.06 11.61
N VAL A 72 -21.07 -4.91 12.16
CA VAL A 72 -22.23 -4.42 12.91
C VAL A 72 -21.66 -3.74 14.14
N ILE A 73 -21.49 -2.41 14.07
CA ILE A 73 -21.12 -1.61 15.23
C ILE A 73 -22.32 -1.70 16.18
N PRO A 74 -22.21 -2.34 17.36
CA PRO A 74 -23.30 -2.32 18.32
C PRO A 74 -23.53 -0.86 18.71
N ARG A 75 -24.79 -0.41 18.66
CA ARG A 75 -25.16 0.88 19.24
C ARG A 75 -25.12 0.81 20.76
#